data_AF-A0A382D4R1-F1
#
_entry.id   AF-A0A382D4R1-F1
#
_cell.length_a   1.000
_cell.length_b   1.000
_cell.length_c   1.000
_cell.angle_alpha   90.00
_cell.angle_beta   90.00
_cell.angle_gamma   90.00
#
_symmetry.space_group_name_H-M   'P 1'
#
loop_
_entity.id
_entity.type
_entity.pdbx_description
1 polymer ?
#
loop_
_entity_poly.entity_id
_entity_poly.type
_entity_poly.pdbx_seq_one_letter_code
_entity_poly.pdbx_strand_id
1 'polypeptide(L)'
;QMSDIDSKRRPIRFIDLITILSIGMIGGYYSLKIGEWLPDLGRIVTSFGWTIIIVSILGIIFSLTPLSDLENAGASHIGNFFLYLLLATIGAKANLTSIIYAPVFLLVGICWIAVHAAILFMGGRLLKVPMFLIATSSQANIGGVVSAPIIATVYQKSLAPVGLLMGVLGNIIGIYFGLLTAWALSWISNYY
;
A
#
# COMPACT_ATOMS: atom_id res chain seq x y z
N GLN A 1 8.61 -22.11 16.74
CA GLN A 1 7.72 -20.96 16.44
C GLN A 1 7.50 -20.78 14.94
N MET A 2 8.52 -20.70 14.07
CA MET A 2 8.30 -20.80 12.60
C MET A 2 7.96 -22.25 12.16
N SER A 3 8.42 -23.24 12.91
CA SER A 3 8.19 -24.69 12.68
C SER A 3 6.73 -25.14 12.83
N ASP A 4 5.92 -24.40 13.60
CA ASP A 4 4.57 -24.82 14.00
C ASP A 4 3.48 -24.28 13.05
N ILE A 5 3.82 -23.28 12.22
CA ILE A 5 2.91 -22.68 11.24
C ILE A 5 2.83 -23.54 9.98
N ASP A 6 3.95 -24.12 9.54
CA ASP A 6 3.97 -25.01 8.37
C ASP A 6 3.32 -26.37 8.66
N SER A 7 3.17 -26.77 9.92
CA SER A 7 2.52 -28.04 10.29
C SER A 7 0.98 -28.01 10.21
N LYS A 8 0.35 -26.82 10.10
CA LYS A 8 -1.11 -26.65 10.08
C LYS A 8 -1.69 -26.32 8.71
N ARG A 9 -0.85 -26.10 7.69
CA ARG A 9 -1.32 -25.81 6.33
C ARG A 9 -2.17 -26.98 5.81
N ARG A 10 -3.38 -26.68 5.35
CA ARG A 10 -4.29 -27.65 4.75
C ARG A 10 -4.62 -27.26 3.31
N PRO A 11 -4.92 -28.22 2.41
CA PRO A 11 -5.36 -27.90 1.06
C PRO A 11 -6.65 -27.08 1.11
N ILE A 12 -6.78 -26.09 0.21
CA ILE A 12 -7.99 -25.29 0.06
C ILE A 12 -9.14 -26.22 -0.33
N ARG A 13 -10.20 -26.24 0.47
CA ARG A 13 -11.46 -26.87 0.09
C ARG A 13 -12.35 -25.84 -0.59
N PHE A 14 -13.29 -26.32 -1.38
CA PHE A 14 -14.26 -25.44 -2.07
C PHE A 14 -15.00 -24.52 -1.11
N ILE A 15 -15.38 -25.03 0.07
CA ILE A 15 -16.03 -24.21 1.11
C ILE A 15 -15.10 -23.13 1.68
N ASP A 16 -13.83 -23.46 1.92
CA ASP A 16 -12.86 -22.50 2.46
C ASP A 16 -12.66 -21.34 1.46
N LEU A 17 -12.58 -21.65 0.16
CA LEU A 17 -12.46 -20.66 -0.91
C LEU A 17 -13.68 -19.75 -1.00
N ILE A 18 -14.89 -20.32 -0.99
CA ILE A 18 -16.13 -19.54 -1.00
C ILE A 18 -16.20 -18.64 0.22
N THR A 19 -15.88 -19.15 1.41
CA THR A 19 -15.90 -18.36 2.64
C THR A 19 -14.92 -17.18 2.58
N ILE A 20 -13.69 -17.40 2.09
CA ILE A 20 -12.69 -16.33 1.91
C ILE A 20 -13.23 -15.25 0.95
N LEU A 21 -13.77 -15.67 -0.21
CA LEU A 21 -14.30 -14.74 -1.21
C LEU A 21 -15.53 -13.99 -0.71
N SER A 22 -16.49 -14.68 -0.09
CA SER A 22 -17.69 -14.07 0.45
C SER A 22 -17.38 -13.05 1.54
N ILE A 23 -16.54 -13.40 2.52
CA ILE A 23 -16.14 -12.48 3.58
C ILE A 23 -15.35 -11.29 3.01
N GLY A 24 -14.43 -11.54 2.07
CA GLY A 24 -13.66 -10.48 1.42
C GLY A 24 -14.53 -9.49 0.64
N MET A 25 -15.45 -10.00 -0.18
CA MET A 25 -16.34 -9.18 -1.01
C MET A 25 -17.37 -8.43 -0.17
N ILE A 26 -18.02 -9.11 0.78
CA ILE A 26 -19.04 -8.50 1.66
C ILE A 26 -18.39 -7.48 2.58
N GLY A 27 -17.29 -7.85 3.24
CA GLY A 27 -16.53 -6.95 4.12
C GLY A 27 -15.99 -5.74 3.36
N GLY A 28 -15.47 -5.95 2.15
CA GLY A 28 -15.02 -4.88 1.26
C GLY A 28 -16.15 -3.93 0.83
N TYR A 29 -17.30 -4.47 0.41
CA TYR A 29 -18.46 -3.68 0.00
C TYR A 29 -18.99 -2.80 1.14
N TYR A 30 -19.17 -3.38 2.34
CA TYR A 30 -19.61 -2.60 3.50
C TYR A 30 -18.57 -1.56 3.91
N SER A 31 -17.27 -1.89 3.86
CA SER A 31 -16.20 -0.93 4.15
C SER A 31 -16.18 0.24 3.16
N LEU A 32 -16.48 -0.01 1.89
CA LEU A 32 -16.64 1.04 0.87
C LEU A 32 -17.83 1.93 1.20
N LYS A 33 -19.00 1.33 1.47
CA LYS A 33 -20.22 2.09 1.75
C LYS A 33 -20.12 2.94 3.01
N ILE A 34 -19.49 2.40 4.06
CA ILE A 34 -19.25 3.15 5.31
C ILE A 34 -18.19 4.23 5.07
N GLY A 35 -17.15 3.94 4.29
CA GLY A 35 -16.11 4.92 3.93
C GLY A 35 -16.66 6.12 3.15
N GLU A 36 -17.61 5.90 2.23
CA GLU A 36 -18.33 6.96 1.52
C GLU A 36 -19.26 7.78 2.43
N TRP A 37 -19.80 7.17 3.47
CA TRP A 37 -20.72 7.83 4.39
C TRP A 37 -20.00 8.70 5.42
N LEU A 38 -18.75 8.38 5.73
CA LEU A 38 -17.92 9.17 6.62
C LEU A 38 -17.44 10.45 5.93
N PRO A 39 -17.49 11.60 6.61
CA PRO A 39 -17.02 12.85 6.04
C PRO A 39 -15.51 12.77 5.79
N ASP A 40 -15.10 13.29 4.63
CA ASP A 40 -13.68 13.49 4.34
C ASP A 40 -13.11 14.46 5.38
N LEU A 41 -12.11 14.00 6.15
CA LEU A 41 -11.42 14.86 7.10
C LEU A 41 -10.35 15.64 6.34
N GLY A 42 -10.74 16.80 5.82
CA GLY A 42 -9.92 17.65 4.98
C GLY A 42 -9.50 16.95 3.68
N ARG A 43 -8.24 17.10 3.27
CA ARG A 43 -7.62 16.31 2.18
C ARG A 43 -6.84 15.09 2.70
N ILE A 44 -6.97 14.82 3.99
CA ILE A 44 -6.09 13.92 4.73
C ILE A 44 -6.68 12.51 4.72
N VAL A 45 -7.90 12.36 5.25
CA VAL A 45 -8.61 11.08 5.22
C VAL A 45 -9.73 11.18 4.21
N THR A 46 -9.49 10.61 3.03
CA THR A 46 -10.49 10.47 1.97
C THR A 46 -11.39 9.29 2.25
N SER A 47 -12.52 9.20 1.54
CA SER A 47 -13.42 8.04 1.59
C SER A 47 -12.67 6.71 1.38
N PHE A 48 -11.67 6.69 0.49
CA PHE A 48 -10.79 5.53 0.28
C PHE A 48 -9.94 5.22 1.54
N GLY A 49 -9.36 6.25 2.17
CA GLY A 49 -8.62 6.10 3.43
C GLY A 49 -9.48 5.53 4.55
N TRP A 50 -10.73 5.99 4.67
CA TRP A 50 -11.70 5.44 5.62
C TRP A 50 -12.02 3.97 5.33
N THR A 51 -12.29 3.61 4.08
CA THR A 51 -12.50 2.21 3.67
C THR A 51 -11.35 1.31 4.12
N ILE A 52 -10.11 1.76 3.93
CA ILE A 52 -8.93 0.99 4.33
C ILE A 52 -8.83 0.82 5.85
N ILE A 53 -9.08 1.87 6.62
CA ILE A 53 -9.06 1.80 8.08
C ILE A 53 -10.11 0.79 8.56
N ILE A 54 -11.33 0.88 8.03
CA ILE A 54 -12.45 0.00 8.40
C ILE A 54 -12.14 -1.46 8.03
N VAL A 55 -11.69 -1.72 6.80
CA VAL A 55 -11.40 -3.11 6.37
C VAL A 55 -10.25 -3.71 7.17
N SER A 56 -9.28 -2.89 7.59
CA SER A 56 -8.17 -3.33 8.42
C SER A 56 -8.64 -3.68 9.83
N ILE A 57 -9.51 -2.86 10.43
CA ILE A 57 -10.12 -3.15 11.74
C ILE A 57 -10.94 -4.44 11.66
N LEU A 58 -11.77 -4.60 10.62
CA LEU A 58 -12.53 -5.83 10.40
C LEU A 58 -11.61 -7.05 10.24
N GLY A 59 -10.50 -6.92 9.50
CA GLY A 59 -9.49 -7.98 9.37
C GLY A 59 -8.86 -8.38 10.70
N ILE A 60 -8.52 -7.40 11.56
CA ILE A 60 -8.00 -7.66 12.91
C ILE A 60 -9.05 -8.37 13.75
N ILE A 61 -10.30 -7.89 13.75
CA ILE A 61 -11.41 -8.53 14.46
C ILE A 61 -11.57 -9.98 14.00
N PHE A 62 -11.63 -10.24 12.70
CA PHE A 62 -11.74 -11.61 12.17
C PHE A 62 -10.53 -12.48 12.52
N SER A 63 -9.33 -11.90 12.60
CA SER A 63 -8.13 -12.62 13.07
C SER A 63 -8.21 -13.06 14.53
N LEU A 64 -9.06 -12.44 15.35
CA LEU A 64 -9.30 -12.85 16.74
C LEU A 64 -10.43 -13.89 16.88
N THR A 65 -11.12 -14.20 15.78
CA THR A 65 -12.21 -15.19 15.74
C THR A 65 -11.74 -16.52 15.12
N PRO A 66 -12.57 -17.58 15.15
CA PRO A 66 -12.26 -18.85 14.47
C PRO A 66 -12.03 -18.72 12.95
N LEU A 67 -12.41 -17.59 12.35
CA LEU A 67 -12.11 -17.29 10.94
C LEU A 67 -10.61 -17.21 10.65
N SER A 68 -9.77 -16.98 11.66
CA SER A 68 -8.31 -17.02 11.54
C SER A 68 -7.79 -18.37 11.02
N ASP A 69 -8.50 -19.47 11.23
CA ASP A 69 -8.13 -20.80 10.68
C ASP A 69 -8.17 -20.84 9.15
N LEU A 70 -8.86 -19.91 8.48
CA LEU A 70 -8.83 -19.79 7.02
C LEU A 70 -7.44 -19.43 6.49
N GLU A 71 -6.57 -18.85 7.33
CA GLU A 71 -5.17 -18.63 6.95
C GLU A 71 -4.44 -19.95 6.70
N ASN A 72 -4.75 -21.00 7.47
CA ASN A 72 -4.21 -22.34 7.26
C ASN A 72 -4.66 -22.96 5.93
N ALA A 73 -5.82 -22.55 5.41
CA ALA A 73 -6.31 -22.93 4.09
C ALA A 73 -5.67 -22.07 2.98
N GLY A 74 -5.12 -20.90 3.29
CA GLY A 74 -4.46 -20.01 2.33
C GLY A 74 -5.22 -18.72 2.01
N ALA A 75 -5.99 -18.16 2.96
CA ALA A 75 -6.64 -16.85 2.81
C ALA A 75 -5.69 -15.76 2.29
N SER A 76 -4.48 -15.66 2.84
CA SER A 76 -3.49 -14.68 2.36
C SER A 76 -2.93 -14.98 0.96
N HIS A 77 -3.07 -16.19 0.40
CA HIS A 77 -2.74 -16.45 -1.01
C HIS A 77 -3.81 -15.86 -1.93
N ILE A 78 -5.09 -16.04 -1.59
CA ILE A 78 -6.21 -15.44 -2.32
C ILE A 78 -6.14 -13.91 -2.25
N GLY A 79 -5.89 -13.33 -1.07
CA GLY A 79 -5.72 -11.88 -0.90
C GLY A 79 -4.61 -11.32 -1.80
N ASN A 80 -3.43 -11.96 -1.82
CA ASN A 80 -2.33 -11.55 -2.68
C ASN A 80 -2.67 -11.63 -4.18
N PHE A 81 -3.46 -12.62 -4.60
CA PHE A 81 -3.93 -12.70 -5.98
C PHE A 81 -4.77 -11.47 -6.37
N PHE A 82 -5.71 -11.04 -5.53
CA PHE A 82 -6.48 -9.82 -5.77
C PHE A 82 -5.61 -8.56 -5.74
N LEU A 83 -4.60 -8.49 -4.88
CA LEU A 83 -3.63 -7.37 -4.88
C LEU A 83 -2.85 -7.28 -6.21
N TYR A 84 -2.41 -8.42 -6.75
CA TYR A 84 -1.73 -8.45 -8.05
C TYR A 84 -2.68 -8.16 -9.21
N LEU A 85 -3.94 -8.61 -9.13
CA LEU A 85 -4.96 -8.24 -10.10
C LEU A 85 -5.19 -6.73 -10.12
N LEU A 86 -5.32 -6.09 -8.94
CA LEU A 86 -5.41 -4.65 -8.81
C LEU A 86 -4.20 -3.95 -9.47
N LEU A 87 -2.98 -4.40 -9.17
CA LEU A 87 -1.77 -3.84 -9.79
C LEU A 87 -1.79 -3.96 -11.32
N ALA A 88 -2.19 -5.11 -11.85
CA ALA A 88 -2.31 -5.33 -13.29
C ALA A 88 -3.32 -4.36 -13.93
N THR A 89 -4.48 -4.12 -13.28
CA THR A 89 -5.47 -3.15 -13.80
C THR A 89 -4.96 -1.71 -13.81
N ILE A 90 -4.08 -1.34 -12.87
CA ILE A 90 -3.48 0.00 -12.80
C ILE A 90 -2.39 0.13 -13.87
N GLY A 91 -1.55 -0.89 -14.03
CA GLY A 91 -0.54 -0.94 -15.09
C GLY A 91 -1.16 -0.88 -16.49
N ALA A 92 -2.30 -1.56 -16.69
CA ALA A 92 -3.01 -1.54 -17.97
C ALA A 92 -3.56 -0.15 -18.36
N LYS A 93 -3.70 0.78 -17.40
CA LYS A 93 -4.11 2.17 -17.67
C LYS A 93 -2.93 3.08 -18.07
N ALA A 94 -1.68 2.62 -17.95
CA ALA A 94 -0.50 3.42 -18.25
C ALA A 94 -0.24 3.52 -19.76
N ASN A 95 -0.04 4.73 -20.27
CA ASN A 95 0.35 4.97 -21.65
C ASN A 95 1.88 5.14 -21.75
N LEU A 96 2.56 4.10 -22.20
CA LEU A 96 4.03 4.10 -22.35
C LEU A 96 4.52 4.99 -23.49
N THR A 97 3.68 5.25 -24.51
CA THR A 97 4.05 6.09 -25.65
C THR A 97 4.32 7.54 -25.22
N SER A 98 3.65 8.01 -24.15
CA SER A 98 3.87 9.34 -23.58
C SER A 98 5.30 9.58 -23.10
N ILE A 99 6.05 8.52 -22.78
CA ILE A 99 7.44 8.62 -22.30
C ILE A 99 8.38 9.11 -23.42
N ILE A 100 8.12 8.72 -24.67
CA ILE A 100 8.95 9.07 -25.83
C ILE A 100 8.92 10.56 -26.13
N TYR A 101 7.79 11.22 -25.86
CA TYR A 101 7.60 12.65 -26.09
C TYR A 101 8.17 13.53 -24.96
N ALA A 102 8.60 12.93 -23.85
CA ALA A 102 9.06 13.63 -22.65
C ALA A 102 10.34 13.03 -22.04
N PRO A 103 11.42 12.80 -22.83
CA PRO A 103 12.62 12.08 -22.35
C PRO A 103 13.35 12.83 -21.23
N VAL A 104 13.28 14.17 -21.22
CA VAL A 104 13.88 14.99 -20.17
C VAL A 104 13.21 14.72 -18.82
N PHE A 105 11.89 14.56 -18.77
CA PHE A 105 11.17 14.24 -17.54
C PHE A 105 11.53 12.85 -17.01
N LEU A 106 11.82 11.90 -17.90
CA LEU A 106 12.29 10.58 -17.50
C LEU A 106 13.68 10.65 -16.85
N LEU A 107 14.62 11.42 -17.42
CA LEU A 107 15.95 11.61 -16.82
C LEU A 107 15.87 12.29 -15.44
N VAL A 108 15.02 13.32 -15.31
CA VAL A 108 14.76 13.97 -14.02
C VAL A 108 14.18 12.97 -13.02
N GLY A 109 13.24 12.13 -13.44
CA GLY A 109 12.66 11.07 -12.62
C GLY A 109 13.70 10.05 -12.14
N ILE A 110 14.61 9.60 -13.01
CA ILE A 110 15.70 8.70 -12.63
C ILE A 110 16.62 9.35 -11.60
N CYS A 111 17.03 10.60 -11.84
CA CYS A 111 17.86 11.35 -10.90
C CYS A 111 17.17 11.49 -9.54
N TRP A 112 15.88 11.85 -9.55
CA TRP A 112 15.08 11.99 -8.34
C TRP A 112 15.00 10.68 -7.54
N ILE A 113 14.71 9.56 -8.20
CA ILE A 113 14.62 8.24 -7.56
C ILE A 113 15.98 7.82 -6.99
N ALA A 114 17.08 8.11 -7.70
CA ALA A 114 18.43 7.80 -7.23
C ALA A 114 18.78 8.60 -5.97
N VAL A 115 18.50 9.90 -5.95
CA VAL A 115 18.72 10.77 -4.77
C VAL A 115 17.85 10.31 -3.60
N HIS A 116 16.57 10.05 -3.83
CA HIS A 116 15.63 9.53 -2.84
C HIS A 116 16.12 8.21 -2.22
N ALA A 117 16.53 7.26 -3.07
CA ALA A 117 17.05 5.97 -2.62
C ALA A 117 18.34 6.12 -1.81
N ALA A 118 19.26 7.00 -2.21
CA ALA A 118 20.49 7.26 -1.48
C ALA A 118 20.21 7.83 -0.08
N ILE A 119 19.29 8.81 0.03
CA ILE A 119 18.89 9.42 1.31
C ILE A 119 18.23 8.38 2.22
N LEU A 120 17.26 7.62 1.70
CA LEU A 120 16.58 6.59 2.49
C LEU A 120 17.54 5.48 2.95
N PHE A 121 18.44 5.03 2.09
CA PHE A 121 19.39 3.99 2.45
C PHE A 121 20.40 4.47 3.49
N MET A 122 20.90 5.71 3.34
CA MET A 122 21.82 6.31 4.31
C MET A 122 21.16 6.54 5.66
N GLY A 123 19.93 7.10 5.67
CA GLY A 123 19.14 7.29 6.89
C GLY A 123 18.77 5.96 7.56
N GLY A 124 18.33 4.97 6.77
CA GLY A 124 18.01 3.63 7.26
C GLY A 124 19.22 2.92 7.88
N ARG A 125 20.41 3.09 7.29
CA ARG A 125 21.67 2.58 7.86
C ARG A 125 22.05 3.27 9.15
N LEU A 126 21.91 4.59 9.23
CA LEU A 126 22.24 5.36 10.43
C LEU A 126 21.32 5.00 11.61
N LEU A 127 20.02 4.87 11.33
CA LEU A 127 19.00 4.53 12.32
C LEU A 127 18.89 3.03 12.60
N LYS A 128 19.67 2.18 11.90
CA LYS A 128 19.64 0.71 12.01
C LYS A 128 18.23 0.12 11.83
N VAL A 129 17.50 0.66 10.85
CA VAL A 129 16.11 0.27 10.56
C VAL A 129 16.10 -1.02 9.73
N PRO A 130 15.15 -1.95 9.97
CA PRO A 130 15.04 -3.18 9.19
C PRO A 130 14.68 -2.89 7.72
N MET A 131 15.21 -3.73 6.81
CA MET A 131 15.09 -3.52 5.36
C MET A 131 13.63 -3.46 4.87
N PHE A 132 12.71 -4.22 5.50
CA PHE A 132 11.30 -4.19 5.12
C PHE A 132 10.68 -2.81 5.30
N LEU A 133 11.05 -2.07 6.36
CA LEU A 133 10.52 -0.75 6.62
C LEU A 133 11.06 0.26 5.62
N ILE A 134 12.35 0.16 5.25
CA ILE A 134 13.00 1.02 4.24
C ILE A 134 12.37 0.80 2.86
N ALA A 135 12.17 -0.46 2.46
CA ALA A 135 11.60 -0.79 1.16
C ALA A 135 10.12 -0.38 1.07
N THR A 136 9.35 -0.66 2.12
CA THR A 136 7.92 -0.32 2.20
C THR A 136 7.71 1.20 2.27
N SER A 137 8.53 1.93 3.02
CA SER A 137 8.45 3.39 3.09
C SER A 137 8.80 4.04 1.75
N SER A 138 9.86 3.58 1.07
CA SER A 138 10.19 4.08 -0.27
C SER A 138 9.03 3.91 -1.24
N GLN A 139 8.34 2.77 -1.19
CA GLN A 139 7.18 2.52 -2.04
C GLN A 139 5.96 3.33 -1.61
N ALA A 140 5.75 3.56 -0.32
CA ALA A 140 4.71 4.45 0.15
C ALA A 140 4.87 5.88 -0.40
N ASN A 141 6.10 6.35 -0.59
CA ASN A 141 6.39 7.69 -1.13
C ASN A 141 6.36 7.76 -2.67
N ILE A 142 6.89 6.77 -3.37
CA ILE A 142 7.00 6.81 -4.85
C ILE A 142 5.84 6.08 -5.52
N GLY A 143 5.57 4.86 -5.08
CA GLY A 143 4.58 3.98 -5.69
C GLY A 143 3.18 4.07 -5.05
N GLY A 144 3.05 4.83 -3.95
CA GLY A 144 1.80 5.16 -3.29
C GLY A 144 1.06 3.98 -2.65
N VAL A 145 -0.23 4.20 -2.40
CA VAL A 145 -1.15 3.26 -1.70
C VAL A 145 -1.30 1.90 -2.38
N VAL A 146 -0.95 1.78 -3.67
CA VAL A 146 -1.17 0.57 -4.46
C VAL A 146 -0.01 -0.40 -4.32
N SER A 147 1.23 0.09 -4.41
CA SER A 147 2.43 -0.75 -4.51
C SER A 147 3.15 -0.94 -3.17
N ALA A 148 2.97 -0.02 -2.20
CA ALA A 148 3.48 -0.18 -0.85
C ALA A 148 3.00 -1.47 -0.13
N PRO A 149 1.70 -1.84 -0.18
CA PRO A 149 1.22 -3.12 0.38
C PRO A 149 1.88 -4.33 -0.29
N ILE A 150 2.18 -4.23 -1.58
CA ILE A 150 2.76 -5.33 -2.35
C ILE A 150 4.17 -5.60 -1.88
N ILE A 151 5.00 -4.56 -1.77
CA ILE A 151 6.36 -4.73 -1.24
C ILE A 151 6.35 -5.16 0.23
N ALA A 152 5.37 -4.71 1.03
CA ALA A 152 5.21 -5.20 2.39
C ALA A 152 4.89 -6.71 2.45
N THR A 153 3.99 -7.21 1.59
CA THR A 153 3.58 -8.62 1.55
C THR A 153 4.67 -9.58 1.08
N VAL A 154 5.68 -9.09 0.34
CA VAL A 154 6.89 -9.85 -0.01
C VAL A 154 7.69 -10.22 1.24
N TYR A 155 7.74 -9.35 2.26
CA TYR A 155 8.39 -9.65 3.52
C TYR A 155 7.51 -10.53 4.41
N GLN A 156 6.29 -10.07 4.70
CA GLN A 156 5.29 -10.84 5.44
C GLN A 156 3.90 -10.44 4.98
N LYS A 157 3.05 -11.41 4.67
CA LYS A 157 1.70 -11.15 4.13
C LYS A 157 0.82 -10.32 5.08
N SER A 158 1.01 -10.47 6.40
CA SER A 158 0.33 -9.68 7.43
C SER A 158 0.70 -8.19 7.43
N LEU A 159 1.75 -7.77 6.71
CA LEU A 159 2.18 -6.38 6.60
C LEU A 159 1.46 -5.60 5.48
N ALA A 160 0.60 -6.23 4.67
CA ALA A 160 -0.17 -5.53 3.65
C ALA A 160 -0.90 -4.28 4.18
N PRO A 161 -1.63 -4.38 5.33
CA PRO A 161 -2.32 -3.22 5.92
C PRO A 161 -1.35 -2.13 6.36
N VAL A 162 -0.18 -2.51 6.89
CA VAL A 162 0.85 -1.56 7.32
C VAL A 162 1.40 -0.79 6.11
N GLY A 163 1.78 -1.50 5.04
CA GLY A 163 2.27 -0.86 3.82
C GLY A 163 1.24 0.06 3.16
N LEU A 164 -0.03 -0.32 3.21
CA LEU A 164 -1.14 0.49 2.73
C LEU A 164 -1.31 1.79 3.54
N LEU A 165 -1.33 1.68 4.88
CA LEU A 165 -1.41 2.84 5.77
C LEU A 165 -0.21 3.77 5.59
N MET A 166 0.99 3.21 5.45
CA MET A 166 2.20 3.99 5.12
C MET A 166 2.02 4.72 3.79
N GLY A 167 1.46 4.09 2.75
CA GLY A 167 1.15 4.72 1.48
C GLY A 167 0.14 5.87 1.60
N VAL A 168 -0.91 5.70 2.41
CA VAL A 168 -1.91 6.76 2.65
C VAL A 168 -1.25 7.94 3.36
N LEU A 169 -0.48 7.68 4.41
CA LEU A 169 0.28 8.71 5.14
C LEU A 169 1.31 9.40 4.23
N GLY A 170 2.00 8.65 3.37
CA GLY A 170 2.93 9.18 2.38
C GLY A 170 2.26 10.17 1.44
N ASN A 171 1.07 9.86 0.93
CA ASN A 171 0.29 10.76 0.08
C ASN A 171 -0.13 12.03 0.83
N ILE A 172 -0.63 11.90 2.06
CA ILE A 172 -1.04 13.03 2.90
C ILE A 172 0.14 13.99 3.08
N ILE A 173 1.25 13.47 3.61
CA ILE A 173 2.44 14.25 3.91
C ILE A 173 2.99 14.85 2.61
N GLY A 174 3.04 14.06 1.54
CA GLY A 174 3.52 14.47 0.23
C GLY A 174 2.78 15.68 -0.35
N ILE A 175 1.46 15.78 -0.17
CA ILE A 175 0.68 16.95 -0.66
C ILE A 175 1.13 18.23 0.05
N TYR A 176 1.27 18.21 1.38
CA TYR A 176 1.65 19.41 2.13
C TYR A 176 3.11 19.81 1.86
N PHE A 177 4.03 18.86 1.83
CA PHE A 177 5.42 19.13 1.47
C PHE A 177 5.55 19.59 0.02
N GLY A 178 4.77 19.02 -0.90
CA GLY A 178 4.71 19.47 -2.29
C GLY A 178 4.27 20.93 -2.41
N LEU A 179 3.19 21.33 -1.73
CA LEU A 179 2.73 22.72 -1.68
C LEU A 179 3.79 23.64 -1.05
N LEU A 180 4.46 23.19 0.01
CA LEU A 180 5.55 23.94 0.64
C LEU A 180 6.72 24.15 -0.32
N THR A 181 7.12 23.11 -1.07
CA THR A 181 8.18 23.23 -2.08
C THR A 181 7.78 24.16 -3.22
N ALA A 182 6.53 24.10 -3.69
CA ALA A 182 6.03 25.00 -4.72
C ALA A 182 6.01 26.46 -4.24
N TRP A 183 5.61 26.70 -2.98
CA TRP A 183 5.67 28.02 -2.37
C TRP A 183 7.11 28.54 -2.26
N ALA A 184 8.05 27.71 -1.80
CA ALA A 184 9.47 28.07 -1.73
C ALA A 184 10.06 28.39 -3.11
N LEU A 185 9.74 27.58 -4.14
CA LEU A 185 10.16 27.81 -5.52
C LEU A 185 9.57 29.11 -6.09
N SER A 186 8.30 29.42 -5.81
CA SER A 186 7.66 30.67 -6.23
C SER A 186 8.33 31.89 -5.61
N TRP A 187 8.78 31.79 -4.35
CA TRP A 187 9.53 32.86 -3.70
C TRP A 187 10.88 33.11 -4.37
N ILE A 188 11.61 32.04 -4.71
CA ILE A 188 12.88 32.12 -5.45
C ILE A 188 12.65 32.66 -6.87
N SER A 189 11.59 32.23 -7.54
CA SER A 189 11.25 32.68 -8.89
C SER A 189 10.84 34.15 -8.96
N ASN A 190 10.27 34.73 -7.90
CA ASN A 190 9.99 36.17 -7.86
C ASN A 190 11.26 37.02 -7.67
N TYR A 191 12.38 36.40 -7.29
CA TYR A 191 13.66 37.07 -7.10
C TYR A 191 14.50 37.12 -8.39
N TYR A 192 14.12 36.36 -9.42
CA TYR A 192 14.79 36.25 -10.71
C TYR A 192 13.93 36.85 -11.82
#